data_AF-A0AAE3ALP7-F1
#
_entry.id   AF-A0AAE3ALP7-F1
#
_cell.length_a   1.000
_cell.length_b   1.000
_cell.length_c   1.000
_cell.angle_alpha   90.00
_cell.angle_beta   90.00
_cell.angle_gamma   90.00
#
_symmetry.space_group_name_H-M   'P 1'
#
loop_
_entity.id
_entity.type
_entity.pdbx_description
1 polymer ?
#
loop_
_entity_poly.entity_id
_entity_poly.type
_entity_poly.pdbx_seq_one_letter_code
_entity_poly.pdbx_strand_id
1 'polypeptide(L)'
;MAFLFATCVVVASCPTVKVWASEKSESKKTKIGKVWLVVDADVGIKADVSGDVYVTPDGGNTDRYRIDDVQLVNDGGEEFSNTNPPEFEITLVSQDEEEYYFAKTGSSAVRLDLATTAKSKYDKVELISAKRQNDNSELVIRGRLIFDKKADTRKVNSPAVSGTAGTTETTGATVIGAGTSVEAGTDRTGTDQRTDSSNSGTGSNTEKVRGWDPSVKGRAVWAPVESAKYYQIFLVKDGREIGIMRSIYRTNYDFSELLPGAGTYQFKVRSVRSGNNAKSDWVLSNVMTVQEDGSFSIQGQ
;
A
#
# COMPACT_ATOMS: atom_id res chain seq x y z
N MET A 1 16.33 -35.73 92.21
CA MET A 1 17.39 -36.27 91.35
C MET A 1 16.71 -36.92 90.15
N ALA A 2 17.08 -36.50 88.95
CA ALA A 2 16.97 -37.13 87.61
C ALA A 2 16.25 -38.49 87.49
N PHE A 3 15.52 -38.83 86.43
CA PHE A 3 15.02 -38.16 85.23
C PHE A 3 13.99 -39.14 84.65
N LEU A 4 12.85 -38.63 84.17
CA LEU A 4 11.81 -39.38 83.47
C LEU A 4 12.17 -39.44 81.99
N PHE A 5 12.04 -40.59 81.32
CA PHE A 5 11.71 -40.59 79.89
C PHE A 5 10.78 -41.75 79.54
N ALA A 6 9.63 -41.36 79.00
CA ALA A 6 8.53 -42.19 78.55
C ALA A 6 8.66 -42.48 77.05
N THR A 7 8.19 -43.67 76.68
CA THR A 7 7.91 -44.15 75.33
C THR A 7 6.91 -43.27 74.58
N CYS A 8 7.06 -43.13 73.26
CA CYS A 8 5.91 -43.03 72.34
C CYS A 8 6.26 -43.37 70.89
N VAL A 9 5.36 -44.12 70.25
CA VAL A 9 5.32 -44.55 68.85
C VAL A 9 5.06 -43.36 67.92
N VAL A 10 5.72 -43.29 66.75
CA VAL A 10 5.43 -42.29 65.71
C VAL A 10 5.04 -42.98 64.40
N VAL A 11 3.91 -42.54 63.86
CA VAL A 11 3.29 -42.93 62.59
C VAL A 11 4.10 -42.36 61.41
N ALA A 12 4.37 -43.16 60.38
CA ALA A 12 5.05 -42.73 59.17
C ALA A 12 4.15 -41.81 58.32
N SER A 13 4.61 -40.58 58.03
CA SER A 13 3.94 -39.64 57.13
C SER A 13 4.43 -39.82 55.68
N CYS A 14 3.51 -39.72 54.72
CA CYS A 14 3.80 -39.78 53.28
C CYS A 14 4.12 -38.36 52.77
N PRO A 15 5.29 -38.10 52.15
CA PRO A 15 5.58 -36.78 51.60
C PRO A 15 4.79 -36.55 50.31
N THR A 16 4.02 -35.47 50.29
CA THR A 16 3.31 -34.95 49.12
C THR A 16 4.29 -34.59 48.01
N VAL A 17 4.17 -35.21 46.84
CA VAL A 17 4.86 -34.76 45.62
C VAL A 17 4.22 -33.44 45.20
N LYS A 18 4.96 -32.32 45.39
CA LYS A 18 4.63 -31.06 44.73
C LYS A 18 4.85 -31.26 43.23
N VAL A 19 3.75 -31.49 42.51
CA VAL A 19 3.70 -31.32 41.06
C VAL A 19 3.87 -29.83 40.81
N TRP A 20 5.01 -29.43 40.26
CA TRP A 20 5.20 -28.06 39.79
C TRP A 20 4.32 -27.90 38.55
N ALA A 21 3.17 -27.27 38.71
CA ALA A 21 2.49 -26.68 37.58
C ALA A 21 3.46 -25.65 37.00
N SER A 22 3.93 -25.86 35.76
CA SER A 22 4.65 -24.83 35.04
C SER A 22 3.74 -23.62 34.95
N GLU A 23 4.07 -22.56 35.68
CA GLU A 23 3.44 -21.26 35.49
C GLU A 23 3.62 -20.90 34.02
N LYS A 24 2.51 -20.94 33.30
CA LYS A 24 2.41 -20.35 31.97
C LYS A 24 2.73 -18.89 32.16
N SER A 25 3.98 -18.52 31.88
CA SER A 25 4.43 -17.14 31.82
C SER A 25 3.51 -16.41 30.86
N GLU A 26 2.55 -15.65 31.38
CA GLU A 26 1.86 -14.64 30.59
C GLU A 26 2.93 -13.66 30.13
N SER A 27 3.31 -13.73 28.85
CA SER A 27 4.10 -12.69 28.22
C SER A 27 3.34 -11.38 28.45
N LYS A 28 3.84 -10.54 29.36
CA LYS A 28 3.21 -9.25 29.65
C LYS A 28 3.50 -8.33 28.48
N LYS A 29 2.76 -8.52 27.38
CA LYS A 29 2.89 -7.71 26.17
C LYS A 29 2.72 -6.24 26.54
N THR A 30 3.50 -5.39 25.91
CA THR A 30 3.46 -3.94 26.07
C THR A 30 2.34 -3.37 25.21
N LYS A 31 1.48 -2.55 25.82
CA LYS A 31 0.35 -1.95 25.10
C LYS A 31 0.81 -0.90 24.09
N ILE A 32 0.20 -0.95 22.91
CA ILE A 32 0.10 0.15 21.95
C ILE A 32 -1.18 0.92 22.29
N GLY A 33 -1.00 2.19 22.68
CA GLY A 33 -2.06 3.05 23.19
C GLY A 33 -2.91 3.67 22.09
N LYS A 34 -3.05 5.00 22.15
CA LYS A 34 -3.68 5.76 21.06
C LYS A 34 -2.72 5.85 19.87
N VAL A 35 -3.28 5.85 18.67
CA VAL A 35 -2.56 5.98 17.41
C VAL A 35 -3.03 7.25 16.70
N TRP A 36 -2.09 8.10 16.31
CA TRP A 36 -2.35 9.33 15.59
C TRP A 36 -1.70 9.26 14.22
N LEU A 37 -2.48 9.50 13.18
CA LEU A 37 -2.06 9.41 11.80
C LEU A 37 -2.44 10.69 11.05
N VAL A 38 -1.53 11.16 10.21
CA VAL A 38 -1.76 12.25 9.28
C VAL A 38 -1.97 11.65 7.89
N VAL A 39 -3.10 11.96 7.27
CA VAL A 39 -3.50 11.48 5.96
C VAL A 39 -3.26 12.58 4.93
N ASP A 40 -2.49 12.27 3.89
CA ASP A 40 -2.37 13.06 2.67
C ASP A 40 -2.98 12.28 1.50
N ALA A 41 -3.52 12.99 0.52
CA ALA A 41 -4.18 12.36 -0.61
C ALA A 41 -4.38 13.33 -1.78
N ASP A 42 -4.50 12.79 -2.99
CA ASP A 42 -4.95 13.51 -4.20
C ASP A 42 -6.05 12.75 -4.96
N VAL A 43 -6.74 11.86 -4.27
CA VAL A 43 -7.80 10.96 -4.78
C VAL A 43 -9.04 11.72 -5.24
N GLY A 44 -9.43 11.51 -6.51
CA GLY A 44 -10.68 12.05 -7.07
C GLY A 44 -10.67 13.54 -7.38
N ILE A 45 -9.49 14.18 -7.41
CA ILE A 45 -9.31 15.61 -7.70
C ILE A 45 -9.02 15.87 -9.20
N LYS A 46 -8.53 14.87 -9.93
CA LYS A 46 -8.21 14.94 -11.37
C LYS A 46 -9.03 13.91 -12.15
N ALA A 47 -9.44 14.25 -13.36
CA ALA A 47 -10.32 13.44 -14.21
C ALA A 47 -9.72 12.09 -14.66
N ASP A 48 -8.41 11.91 -14.50
CA ASP A 48 -7.63 10.79 -15.03
C ASP A 48 -6.82 10.03 -13.96
N VAL A 49 -7.08 10.27 -12.67
CA VAL A 49 -6.18 9.77 -11.61
C VAL A 49 -6.95 9.04 -10.52
N SER A 50 -6.74 7.71 -10.45
CA SER A 50 -6.65 7.03 -9.16
C SER A 50 -5.55 7.74 -8.37
N GLY A 51 -5.92 8.76 -7.60
CA GLY A 51 -4.98 9.42 -6.70
C GLY A 51 -4.48 8.43 -5.65
N ASP A 52 -3.37 8.76 -5.02
CA ASP A 52 -2.76 7.93 -4.00
C ASP A 52 -3.18 8.45 -2.61
N VAL A 53 -3.25 7.55 -1.63
CA VAL A 53 -3.44 7.90 -0.22
C VAL A 53 -2.16 7.59 0.53
N TYR A 54 -1.68 8.56 1.29
CA TYR A 54 -0.48 8.46 2.09
C TYR A 54 -0.82 8.67 3.55
N VAL A 55 -0.14 7.91 4.41
CA VAL A 55 -0.39 7.95 5.85
C VAL A 55 0.94 8.03 6.57
N THR A 56 1.07 9.05 7.41
CA THR A 56 2.24 9.27 8.26
C THR A 56 1.85 9.13 9.72
N PRO A 57 2.52 8.29 10.52
CA PRO A 57 2.35 8.28 11.97
C PRO A 57 2.85 9.59 12.61
N ASP A 58 2.05 10.22 13.48
CA ASP A 58 2.34 11.55 14.06
C ASP A 58 2.08 11.60 15.58
N GLY A 59 2.31 10.50 16.28
CA GLY A 59 2.00 10.39 17.70
C GLY A 59 2.95 9.49 18.47
N GLY A 60 2.57 9.14 19.70
CA GLY A 60 3.30 8.15 20.49
C GLY A 60 3.13 6.72 19.95
N ASN A 61 4.00 5.82 20.40
CA ASN A 61 4.02 4.39 20.06
C ASN A 61 4.45 4.06 18.62
N THR A 62 4.95 5.03 17.84
CA THR A 62 5.40 4.81 16.45
C THR A 62 6.62 3.88 16.34
N ASP A 63 7.30 3.65 17.46
CA ASP A 63 8.33 2.65 17.67
C ASP A 63 7.79 1.21 17.80
N ARG A 64 6.47 1.04 18.01
CA ARG A 64 5.84 -0.25 18.37
C ARG A 64 4.91 -0.82 17.32
N TYR A 65 4.56 -0.03 16.30
CA TYR A 65 3.78 -0.49 15.15
C TYR A 65 4.39 0.04 13.86
N ARG A 66 3.98 -0.56 12.76
CA ARG A 66 4.25 -0.06 11.41
C ARG A 66 2.97 -0.11 10.59
N ILE A 67 2.94 0.72 9.55
CA ILE A 67 1.91 0.64 8.52
C ILE A 67 2.28 -0.55 7.63
N ASP A 68 1.40 -1.55 7.57
CA ASP A 68 1.54 -2.71 6.70
C ASP A 68 0.78 -2.53 5.38
N ASP A 69 -0.35 -1.81 5.39
CA ASP A 69 -1.10 -1.49 4.18
C ASP A 69 -1.87 -0.17 4.24
N VAL A 70 -2.05 0.45 3.08
CA VAL A 70 -2.95 1.56 2.82
C VAL A 70 -3.61 1.31 1.47
N GLN A 71 -4.93 1.18 1.42
CA GLN A 71 -5.64 0.90 0.17
C GLN A 71 -6.93 1.70 0.05
N LEU A 72 -7.31 2.08 -1.16
CA LEU A 72 -8.67 2.52 -1.46
C LEU A 72 -9.62 1.32 -1.50
N VAL A 73 -10.82 1.50 -0.94
CA VAL A 73 -11.80 0.42 -0.75
C VAL A 73 -13.00 0.55 -1.70
N ASN A 74 -13.35 1.77 -2.11
CA ASN A 74 -14.44 2.05 -3.05
C ASN A 74 -13.94 2.55 -4.42
N ASP A 75 -12.79 2.04 -4.88
CA ASP A 75 -12.15 2.40 -6.15
C ASP A 75 -12.65 1.59 -7.37
N GLY A 76 -13.64 0.70 -7.18
CA GLY A 76 -14.00 -0.34 -8.15
C GLY A 76 -15.10 -0.01 -9.18
N GLY A 77 -15.59 1.23 -9.31
CA GLY A 77 -16.57 1.49 -10.39
C GLY A 77 -17.26 2.87 -10.42
N GLU A 78 -17.31 3.60 -9.31
CA GLU A 78 -17.90 4.94 -9.28
C GLU A 78 -16.82 5.99 -9.04
N GLU A 79 -16.80 7.05 -9.85
CA GLU A 79 -15.86 8.15 -9.67
C GLU A 79 -16.16 8.96 -8.41
N PHE A 80 -15.26 9.01 -7.41
CA PHE A 80 -15.05 10.18 -6.51
C PHE A 80 -16.32 10.89 -5.96
N SER A 81 -16.27 12.18 -5.60
CA SER A 81 -17.43 13.09 -5.37
C SER A 81 -17.95 13.15 -3.93
N ASN A 82 -18.69 14.21 -3.62
CA ASN A 82 -19.33 14.38 -2.32
C ASN A 82 -20.39 13.31 -1.99
N THR A 83 -21.00 12.67 -2.99
CA THR A 83 -22.00 11.60 -2.77
C THR A 83 -21.36 10.22 -2.70
N ASN A 84 -20.16 10.05 -3.25
CA ASN A 84 -19.34 8.84 -3.14
C ASN A 84 -17.89 9.21 -2.74
N PRO A 85 -17.68 9.72 -1.52
CA PRO A 85 -16.35 10.17 -1.08
C PRO A 85 -15.34 9.01 -1.06
N PRO A 86 -14.04 9.27 -1.32
CA PRO A 86 -13.02 8.24 -1.22
C PRO A 86 -12.96 7.64 0.18
N GLU A 87 -12.97 6.31 0.24
CA GLU A 87 -12.78 5.53 1.44
C GLU A 87 -11.50 4.72 1.32
N PHE A 88 -10.76 4.68 2.42
CA PHE A 88 -9.50 3.97 2.49
C PHE A 88 -9.45 3.09 3.73
N GLU A 89 -8.60 2.07 3.67
CA GLU A 89 -8.28 1.19 4.77
C GLU A 89 -6.77 1.26 5.04
N ILE A 90 -6.42 1.36 6.32
CA ILE A 90 -5.05 1.31 6.83
C ILE A 90 -4.93 0.06 7.69
N THR A 91 -3.96 -0.78 7.40
CA THR A 91 -3.61 -1.92 8.25
C THR A 91 -2.34 -1.57 9.00
N LEU A 92 -2.45 -1.47 10.33
CA LEU A 92 -1.31 -1.36 11.22
C LEU A 92 -1.02 -2.72 11.82
N VAL A 93 0.26 -3.09 11.84
CA VAL A 93 0.75 -4.31 12.51
C VAL A 93 1.68 -3.91 13.64
N SER A 94 1.67 -4.70 14.71
CA SER A 94 2.71 -4.66 15.73
C SER A 94 4.09 -4.85 15.10
N GLN A 95 5.10 -4.16 15.61
CA GLN A 95 6.49 -4.40 15.20
C GLN A 95 6.98 -5.78 15.65
N ASP A 96 6.47 -6.25 16.78
CA ASP A 96 6.72 -7.57 17.35
C ASP A 96 5.41 -8.05 18.01
N GLU A 97 4.82 -9.12 17.48
CA GLU A 97 3.54 -9.64 17.95
C GLU A 97 3.61 -10.33 19.32
N GLU A 98 4.80 -10.72 19.75
CA GLU A 98 5.06 -11.28 21.08
C GLU A 98 5.30 -10.16 22.10
N GLU A 99 5.85 -9.03 21.66
CA GLU A 99 6.15 -7.88 22.54
C GLU A 99 5.00 -6.88 22.65
N TYR A 100 4.29 -6.55 21.56
CA TYR A 100 3.28 -5.49 21.55
C TYR A 100 1.91 -5.90 21.05
N TYR A 101 0.89 -5.16 21.51
CA TYR A 101 -0.51 -5.35 21.09
C TYR A 101 -1.30 -4.05 21.13
N PHE A 102 -2.25 -3.87 20.23
CA PHE A 102 -3.18 -2.74 20.23
C PHE A 102 -4.19 -2.88 21.39
N ALA A 103 -4.12 -2.00 22.39
CA ALA A 103 -4.99 -2.10 23.56
C ALA A 103 -6.36 -1.44 23.34
N LYS A 104 -6.51 -0.56 22.34
CA LYS A 104 -7.72 0.24 22.09
C LYS A 104 -8.20 0.08 20.65
N THR A 105 -9.48 0.41 20.42
CA THR A 105 -10.10 0.40 19.09
C THR A 105 -11.20 1.46 19.03
N GLY A 106 -11.73 1.76 17.83
CA GLY A 106 -12.72 2.81 17.60
C GLY A 106 -12.17 4.23 17.75
N SER A 107 -13.07 5.22 17.85
CA SER A 107 -12.74 6.65 17.87
C SER A 107 -11.91 7.11 19.06
N SER A 108 -11.94 6.37 20.18
CA SER A 108 -11.11 6.68 21.34
C SER A 108 -9.64 6.26 21.17
N ALA A 109 -9.37 5.40 20.18
CA ALA A 109 -8.06 4.81 19.92
C ALA A 109 -7.31 5.52 18.80
N VAL A 110 -8.03 5.92 17.75
CA VAL A 110 -7.45 6.45 16.52
C VAL A 110 -7.81 7.92 16.36
N ARG A 111 -6.80 8.73 16.07
CA ARG A 111 -6.96 10.10 15.56
C ARG A 111 -6.45 10.13 14.13
N LEU A 112 -7.26 10.68 13.23
CA LEU A 112 -6.90 10.97 11.85
C LEU A 112 -6.92 12.49 11.67
N ASP A 113 -5.81 13.06 11.21
CA ASP A 113 -5.72 14.47 10.81
C ASP A 113 -5.38 14.55 9.32
N LEU A 114 -5.75 15.64 8.65
CA LEU A 114 -5.33 15.92 7.27
C LEU A 114 -3.96 16.60 7.25
N ALA A 115 -3.10 16.15 6.33
CA ALA A 115 -1.88 16.86 5.98
C ALA A 115 -2.19 18.27 5.45
N THR A 116 -1.29 19.23 5.66
CA THR A 116 -1.49 20.62 5.19
C THR A 116 -1.72 20.69 3.67
N THR A 117 -1.02 19.85 2.92
CA THR A 117 -1.15 19.66 1.45
C THR A 117 -2.51 19.11 1.02
N ALA A 118 -3.22 18.41 1.91
CA ALA A 118 -4.54 17.84 1.65
C ALA A 118 -5.69 18.83 1.98
N LYS A 119 -5.47 19.78 2.88
CA LYS A 119 -6.51 20.70 3.39
C LYS A 119 -7.11 21.65 2.34
N SER A 120 -6.45 21.84 1.21
CA SER A 120 -7.02 22.60 0.07
C SER A 120 -8.03 21.79 -0.75
N LYS A 121 -8.00 20.46 -0.62
CA LYS A 121 -8.77 19.49 -1.41
C LYS A 121 -9.88 18.84 -0.58
N TYR A 122 -9.63 18.64 0.72
CA TYR A 122 -10.52 17.96 1.64
C TYR A 122 -10.79 18.84 2.86
N ASP A 123 -12.06 18.95 3.24
CA ASP A 123 -12.51 19.63 4.45
C ASP A 123 -12.07 18.87 5.71
N LYS A 124 -12.23 17.54 5.67
CA LYS A 124 -11.89 16.66 6.80
C LYS A 124 -11.63 15.22 6.36
N VAL A 125 -11.00 14.49 7.28
CA VAL A 125 -10.94 13.02 7.27
C VAL A 125 -11.82 12.48 8.39
N GLU A 126 -12.71 11.55 8.07
CA GLU A 126 -13.59 10.90 9.03
C GLU A 126 -13.11 9.48 9.33
N LEU A 127 -13.11 9.10 10.61
CA LEU A 127 -12.94 7.72 11.02
C LEU A 127 -14.28 6.99 10.88
N ILE A 128 -14.36 6.00 10.00
CA ILE A 128 -15.53 5.11 9.86
C ILE A 128 -15.46 4.01 10.91
N SER A 129 -14.30 3.35 11.01
CA SER A 129 -14.11 2.27 11.98
C SER A 129 -12.64 2.05 12.30
N ALA A 130 -12.37 1.48 13.46
CA ALA A 130 -11.09 0.88 13.77
C ALA A 130 -11.37 -0.44 14.48
N LYS A 131 -10.83 -1.53 13.98
CA LYS A 131 -11.07 -2.90 14.44
C LYS A 131 -9.75 -3.62 14.65
N ARG A 132 -9.59 -4.24 15.82
CA ARG A 132 -8.44 -5.10 16.09
C ARG A 132 -8.64 -6.47 15.46
N GLN A 133 -7.54 -7.07 14.99
CA GLN A 133 -7.47 -8.40 14.42
C GLN A 133 -6.25 -9.15 14.95
N ASN A 134 -6.13 -10.44 14.62
CA ASN A 134 -4.96 -11.28 14.88
C ASN A 134 -4.43 -11.19 16.32
N ASP A 135 -5.28 -11.53 17.30
CA ASP A 135 -4.98 -11.41 18.74
C ASP A 135 -4.52 -10.00 19.17
N ASN A 136 -5.10 -8.97 18.56
CA ASN A 136 -4.77 -7.56 18.77
C ASN A 136 -3.35 -7.17 18.30
N SER A 137 -2.65 -8.01 17.53
CA SER A 137 -1.41 -7.63 16.85
C SER A 137 -1.65 -6.72 15.65
N GLU A 138 -2.90 -6.65 15.17
CA GLU A 138 -3.32 -5.81 14.05
C GLU A 138 -4.43 -4.84 14.43
N LEU A 139 -4.40 -3.66 13.81
CA LEU A 139 -5.46 -2.66 13.85
C LEU A 139 -5.78 -2.20 12.43
N VAL A 140 -6.98 -2.55 11.96
CA VAL A 140 -7.51 -2.16 10.66
C VAL A 140 -8.41 -0.95 10.83
N ILE A 141 -8.06 0.14 10.17
CA ILE A 141 -8.68 1.45 10.29
C ILE A 141 -9.31 1.82 8.96
N ARG A 142 -10.62 2.07 8.94
CA ARG A 142 -11.35 2.56 7.77
C ARG A 142 -11.62 4.05 7.92
N GLY A 143 -11.15 4.83 6.97
CA GLY A 143 -11.33 6.28 6.92
C GLY A 143 -12.04 6.73 5.65
N ARG A 144 -12.53 7.97 5.67
CA ARG A 144 -13.22 8.61 4.54
C ARG A 144 -12.73 10.04 4.38
N LEU A 145 -12.41 10.43 3.15
CA LEU A 145 -12.01 11.80 2.80
C LEU A 145 -13.25 12.59 2.36
N ILE A 146 -13.54 13.68 3.06
CA ILE A 146 -14.66 14.57 2.70
C ILE A 146 -14.08 15.73 1.91
N PHE A 147 -14.50 15.88 0.65
CA PHE A 147 -14.02 16.98 -0.20
C PHE A 147 -14.37 18.33 0.41
N ASP A 148 -13.47 19.29 0.24
CA ASP A 148 -13.83 20.68 0.46
C ASP A 148 -14.93 21.05 -0.54
N LYS A 149 -15.93 21.79 -0.07
CA LYS A 149 -17.09 22.18 -0.88
C LYS A 149 -16.70 22.91 -2.18
N LYS A 150 -15.54 23.58 -2.21
CA LYS A 150 -14.99 24.29 -3.37
C LYS A 150 -14.08 23.41 -4.22
N ALA A 151 -13.58 22.30 -3.69
CA ALA A 151 -12.75 21.34 -4.41
C ALA A 151 -13.58 20.31 -5.19
N ASP A 152 -14.84 20.05 -4.81
CA ASP A 152 -15.76 19.25 -5.62
C ASP A 152 -16.30 20.06 -6.81
N THR A 153 -15.52 20.10 -7.88
CA THR A 153 -15.83 20.85 -9.11
C THR A 153 -16.83 20.14 -10.02
N ARG A 154 -17.36 18.97 -9.64
CA ARG A 154 -18.35 18.24 -10.46
C ARG A 154 -19.79 18.78 -10.41
N LYS A 155 -19.95 20.00 -9.88
CA LYS A 155 -21.15 20.84 -10.08
C LYS A 155 -20.89 22.07 -10.96
N VAL A 156 -20.32 21.90 -12.14
CA VAL A 156 -20.36 22.97 -13.16
C VAL A 156 -20.60 22.37 -14.55
N ASN A 157 -21.84 21.93 -14.80
CA ASN A 157 -22.46 22.15 -16.10
C ASN A 157 -23.98 22.24 -15.95
N SER A 158 -24.43 23.45 -15.67
CA SER A 158 -25.72 23.92 -16.17
C SER A 158 -25.55 25.36 -16.59
N PRO A 159 -25.30 25.63 -17.88
CA PRO A 159 -25.79 26.86 -18.46
C PRO A 159 -27.27 26.64 -18.77
N ALA A 160 -28.13 27.14 -17.88
CA ALA A 160 -29.44 27.57 -18.31
C ALA A 160 -29.26 28.85 -19.14
N VAL A 161 -29.44 28.77 -20.46
CA VAL A 161 -29.82 29.91 -21.31
C VAL A 161 -30.81 29.43 -22.37
N SER A 162 -31.90 30.17 -22.47
CA SER A 162 -33.02 30.07 -23.41
C SER A 162 -32.62 30.43 -24.85
N GLY A 163 -33.25 29.82 -25.84
CA GLY A 163 -33.28 30.39 -27.20
C GLY A 163 -33.44 29.40 -28.36
N THR A 164 -34.69 29.18 -28.77
CA THR A 164 -35.24 29.03 -30.13
C THR A 164 -34.32 28.74 -31.34
N ALA A 165 -34.65 27.64 -32.03
CA ALA A 165 -34.68 27.33 -33.48
C ALA A 165 -33.47 27.57 -34.41
N GLY A 166 -33.19 26.57 -35.27
CA GLY A 166 -32.71 26.82 -36.64
C GLY A 166 -31.70 25.84 -37.24
N THR A 167 -32.21 24.93 -38.07
CA THR A 167 -31.64 24.42 -39.35
C THR A 167 -30.29 23.67 -39.42
N THR A 168 -30.39 22.46 -39.97
CA THR A 168 -29.39 21.64 -40.66
C THR A 168 -28.58 22.41 -41.70
N GLU A 169 -27.26 22.19 -41.73
CA GLU A 169 -26.49 22.15 -42.98
C GLU A 169 -25.46 21.02 -42.99
N THR A 170 -25.55 20.26 -44.08
CA THR A 170 -24.65 19.25 -44.59
C THR A 170 -23.40 19.90 -45.14
N THR A 171 -22.21 19.38 -44.84
CA THR A 171 -21.09 19.48 -45.77
C THR A 171 -20.28 18.19 -45.72
N GLY A 172 -20.24 17.53 -46.87
CA GLY A 172 -19.78 16.16 -47.03
C GLY A 172 -18.26 15.99 -47.01
N ALA A 173 -17.87 14.76 -46.72
CA ALA A 173 -16.65 14.18 -47.24
C ALA A 173 -16.94 12.72 -47.63
N THR A 174 -17.03 12.50 -48.93
CA THR A 174 -16.98 11.19 -49.58
C THR A 174 -15.63 10.54 -49.30
N VAL A 175 -15.60 9.34 -48.72
CA VAL A 175 -14.53 8.37 -48.97
C VAL A 175 -15.16 7.02 -49.29
N ILE A 176 -14.67 6.51 -50.41
CA ILE A 176 -15.08 5.35 -51.19
C ILE A 176 -14.40 4.11 -50.60
N GLY A 177 -15.07 2.96 -50.58
CA GLY A 177 -14.40 1.66 -50.54
C GLY A 177 -15.04 0.62 -49.65
N ALA A 178 -16.09 -0.02 -50.17
CA ALA A 178 -16.64 -1.26 -49.63
C ALA A 178 -15.64 -2.42 -49.83
N GLY A 179 -15.33 -3.15 -48.76
CA GLY A 179 -14.69 -4.47 -48.84
C GLY A 179 -15.77 -5.55 -48.86
N THR A 180 -15.80 -6.35 -49.92
CA THR A 180 -16.55 -7.60 -49.98
C THR A 180 -15.57 -8.77 -49.89
N SER A 181 -15.81 -9.66 -48.91
CA SER A 181 -15.39 -11.07 -48.91
C SER A 181 -15.93 -11.77 -50.17
N VAL A 182 -15.48 -12.91 -50.69
CA VAL A 182 -14.78 -14.12 -50.21
C VAL A 182 -14.19 -14.77 -51.49
N GLU A 183 -13.13 -15.60 -51.42
CA GLU A 183 -13.14 -16.98 -51.94
C GLU A 183 -11.79 -17.70 -51.73
N ALA A 184 -11.90 -18.99 -51.44
CA ALA A 184 -10.82 -19.94 -51.15
C ALA A 184 -10.47 -20.77 -52.39
N GLY A 185 -9.22 -21.24 -52.50
CA GLY A 185 -8.85 -22.24 -53.50
C GLY A 185 -7.36 -22.56 -53.65
N THR A 186 -6.93 -23.60 -52.92
CA THR A 186 -6.04 -24.71 -53.34
C THR A 186 -4.63 -24.49 -53.95
N ASP A 187 -3.66 -25.10 -53.24
CA ASP A 187 -2.67 -26.10 -53.68
C ASP A 187 -1.19 -25.73 -54.00
N ARG A 188 -0.32 -26.42 -53.23
CA ARG A 188 0.99 -27.07 -53.55
C ARG A 188 2.31 -26.30 -53.72
N THR A 189 3.24 -26.68 -52.82
CA THR A 189 4.62 -27.25 -53.03
C THR A 189 5.88 -26.44 -52.66
N GLY A 190 6.67 -27.04 -51.75
CA GLY A 190 8.14 -26.95 -51.62
C GLY A 190 8.68 -25.69 -50.92
N THR A 191 9.65 -25.71 -50.00
CA THR A 191 10.62 -26.71 -49.52
C THR A 191 11.16 -26.27 -48.16
N ASP A 192 11.66 -27.25 -47.41
CA ASP A 192 12.29 -27.20 -46.09
C ASP A 192 13.20 -25.99 -45.79
N GLN A 193 13.10 -25.45 -44.57
CA GLN A 193 14.28 -25.37 -43.72
C GLN A 193 13.93 -25.48 -42.23
N ARG A 194 14.40 -26.58 -41.67
CA ARG A 194 14.34 -27.02 -40.29
C ARG A 194 15.38 -26.25 -39.48
N THR A 195 14.96 -25.53 -38.44
CA THR A 195 15.80 -25.31 -37.26
C THR A 195 15.04 -25.80 -36.05
N ASP A 196 15.34 -27.06 -35.75
CA ASP A 196 15.01 -27.74 -34.50
C ASP A 196 15.80 -27.06 -33.37
N SER A 197 15.10 -26.49 -32.40
CA SER A 197 15.65 -26.19 -31.08
C SER A 197 14.48 -26.14 -30.11
N SER A 198 14.01 -27.34 -29.82
CA SER A 198 13.25 -27.61 -28.61
C SER A 198 14.15 -27.27 -27.41
N ASN A 199 13.92 -26.16 -26.73
CA ASN A 199 14.39 -25.97 -25.37
C ASN A 199 13.16 -25.89 -24.45
N SER A 200 12.81 -27.03 -23.89
CA SER A 200 12.03 -27.11 -22.66
C SER A 200 12.85 -26.45 -21.55
N GLY A 201 12.65 -25.15 -21.37
CA GLY A 201 13.23 -24.39 -20.28
C GLY A 201 12.09 -23.75 -19.51
N THR A 202 11.81 -24.27 -18.32
CA THR A 202 11.08 -23.59 -17.25
C THR A 202 11.85 -22.31 -16.94
N GLY A 203 11.57 -21.24 -17.69
CA GLY A 203 12.28 -19.97 -17.65
C GLY A 203 11.58 -19.02 -16.69
N SER A 204 12.18 -18.84 -15.52
CA SER A 204 11.93 -17.78 -14.56
C SER A 204 11.43 -16.48 -15.23
N ASN A 205 10.22 -16.04 -14.88
CA ASN A 205 9.76 -14.66 -15.10
C ASN A 205 10.64 -13.74 -14.25
N THR A 206 11.85 -13.45 -14.71
CA THR A 206 12.72 -12.46 -14.08
C THR A 206 12.11 -11.09 -14.34
N GLU A 207 11.39 -10.59 -13.34
CA GLU A 207 10.84 -9.26 -13.24
C GLU A 207 11.95 -8.22 -13.50
N LYS A 208 11.94 -7.59 -14.68
CA LYS A 208 12.92 -6.55 -15.02
C LYS A 208 12.47 -5.24 -14.38
N VAL A 209 12.95 -4.95 -13.18
CA VAL A 209 12.73 -3.65 -12.51
C VAL A 209 13.37 -2.54 -13.35
N ARG A 210 12.59 -1.52 -13.72
CA ARG A 210 13.06 -0.32 -14.43
C ARG A 210 13.55 0.76 -13.46
N GLY A 211 14.35 0.36 -12.46
CA GLY A 211 14.82 1.14 -11.29
C GLY A 211 14.64 2.67 -11.30
N TRP A 212 15.71 3.43 -11.18
CA TRP A 212 15.68 4.89 -11.28
C TRP A 212 15.69 5.36 -12.74
N ASP A 213 14.94 6.41 -13.07
CA ASP A 213 14.99 7.09 -14.38
C ASP A 213 16.30 7.90 -14.50
N PRO A 214 17.14 7.65 -15.52
CA PRO A 214 18.40 8.36 -15.69
C PRO A 214 18.25 9.83 -16.09
N SER A 215 17.08 10.24 -16.58
CA SER A 215 16.83 11.61 -17.05
C SER A 215 16.20 12.50 -15.99
N VAL A 216 15.60 11.91 -14.95
CA VAL A 216 14.82 12.64 -13.94
C VAL A 216 15.21 12.15 -12.55
N LYS A 217 15.96 12.97 -11.81
CA LYS A 217 16.32 12.72 -10.41
C LYS A 217 15.08 12.31 -9.62
N GLY A 218 15.16 11.25 -8.82
CA GLY A 218 14.07 10.84 -7.94
C GLY A 218 12.89 10.14 -8.62
N ARG A 219 12.82 10.08 -9.96
CA ARG A 219 11.77 9.30 -10.63
C ARG A 219 12.11 7.82 -10.63
N ALA A 220 11.24 7.03 -10.02
CA ALA A 220 11.29 5.57 -9.97
C ALA A 220 10.30 4.98 -10.99
N VAL A 221 10.67 3.89 -11.66
CA VAL A 221 9.82 3.18 -12.61
C VAL A 221 9.94 1.67 -12.39
N TRP A 222 8.86 0.91 -12.61
CA TRP A 222 8.89 -0.54 -12.57
C TRP A 222 7.98 -1.15 -13.65
N ALA A 223 8.14 -2.45 -13.89
CA ALA A 223 7.31 -3.16 -14.86
C ALA A 223 5.91 -3.43 -14.28
N PRO A 224 4.84 -3.38 -15.10
CA PRO A 224 3.51 -3.78 -14.64
C PRO A 224 3.46 -5.28 -14.35
N VAL A 225 2.78 -5.64 -13.26
CA VAL A 225 2.41 -7.00 -12.89
C VAL A 225 0.91 -7.15 -13.13
N GLU A 226 0.52 -8.07 -14.01
CA GLU A 226 -0.87 -8.23 -14.49
C GLU A 226 -1.90 -8.42 -13.35
N SER A 227 -1.50 -9.13 -12.30
CA SER A 227 -2.39 -9.41 -11.16
C SER A 227 -2.45 -8.31 -10.09
N ALA A 228 -1.64 -7.25 -10.24
CA ALA A 228 -1.50 -6.19 -9.25
C ALA A 228 -2.68 -5.21 -9.31
N LYS A 229 -3.25 -4.89 -8.15
CA LYS A 229 -4.16 -3.74 -7.96
C LYS A 229 -3.37 -2.44 -7.85
N TYR A 230 -2.30 -2.49 -7.07
CA TYR A 230 -1.37 -1.39 -6.80
C TYR A 230 -0.01 -1.97 -6.37
N TYR A 231 0.95 -1.09 -6.11
CA TYR A 231 2.28 -1.42 -5.62
C TYR A 231 2.53 -0.75 -4.29
N GLN A 232 3.26 -1.41 -3.41
CA GLN A 232 3.82 -0.75 -2.24
C GLN A 232 5.27 -0.40 -2.52
N ILE A 233 5.67 0.81 -2.14
CA ILE A 233 7.03 1.32 -2.29
C ILE A 233 7.59 1.81 -0.95
N PHE A 234 8.91 1.76 -0.82
CA PHE A 234 9.63 2.30 0.33
C PHE A 234 11.00 2.81 -0.10
N LEU A 235 11.42 3.97 0.41
CA LEU A 235 12.72 4.57 0.08
C LEU A 235 13.80 4.03 1.01
N VAL A 236 14.96 3.71 0.45
CA VAL A 236 16.13 3.24 1.18
C VAL A 236 17.28 4.22 0.93
N LYS A 237 17.81 4.81 2.00
CA LYS A 237 18.98 5.68 1.97
C LYS A 237 20.12 5.06 2.75
N ASP A 238 21.30 4.96 2.13
CA ASP A 238 22.52 4.44 2.75
C ASP A 238 22.30 3.07 3.41
N GLY A 239 21.55 2.22 2.71
CA GLY A 239 21.19 0.88 3.17
C GLY A 239 20.11 0.82 4.26
N ARG A 240 19.54 1.96 4.66
CA ARG A 240 18.49 2.06 5.68
C ARG A 240 17.17 2.51 5.07
N GLU A 241 16.11 1.83 5.44
CA GLU A 241 14.75 2.26 5.15
C GLU A 241 14.49 3.64 5.77
N ILE A 242 14.19 4.63 4.92
CA ILE A 242 13.78 5.97 5.32
C ILE A 242 12.38 6.31 4.82
N GLY A 243 11.66 7.11 5.62
CA GLY A 243 10.33 7.59 5.27
C GLY A 243 9.22 6.59 5.59
N ILE A 244 8.11 6.71 4.86
CA ILE A 244 6.89 5.91 5.05
C ILE A 244 6.64 5.02 3.84
N MET A 245 6.02 3.87 4.08
CA MET A 245 5.52 3.01 3.02
C MET A 245 4.38 3.72 2.28
N ARG A 246 4.38 3.65 0.95
CA ARG A 246 3.34 4.25 0.11
C ARG A 246 2.70 3.21 -0.78
N SER A 247 1.39 3.31 -1.01
CA SER A 247 0.66 2.53 -1.99
C SER A 247 0.43 3.36 -3.24
N ILE A 248 0.87 2.84 -4.39
CA ILE A 248 0.92 3.53 -5.67
C ILE A 248 0.15 2.72 -6.71
N TYR A 249 -0.86 3.32 -7.32
CA TYR A 249 -1.71 2.67 -8.32
C TYR A 249 -1.13 2.69 -9.74
N ARG A 250 0.03 3.33 -9.91
CA ARG A 250 0.77 3.47 -11.17
C ARG A 250 2.04 2.61 -11.15
N THR A 251 2.78 2.60 -12.26
CA THR A 251 4.07 1.90 -12.40
C THR A 251 5.28 2.83 -12.30
N ASN A 252 5.10 4.00 -11.68
CA ASN A 252 6.13 4.98 -11.44
C ASN A 252 5.79 5.84 -10.22
N TYR A 253 6.80 6.45 -9.61
CA TYR A 253 6.65 7.40 -8.51
C TYR A 253 7.80 8.42 -8.50
N ASP A 254 7.53 9.64 -8.05
CA ASP A 254 8.55 10.69 -7.92
C ASP A 254 8.95 10.88 -6.44
N PHE A 255 10.14 10.41 -6.09
CA PHE A 255 10.74 10.55 -4.76
C PHE A 255 11.46 11.87 -4.56
N SER A 256 11.51 12.79 -5.53
CA SER A 256 12.38 13.99 -5.47
C SER A 256 12.23 14.81 -4.18
N GLU A 257 11.01 14.96 -3.69
CA GLU A 257 10.72 15.70 -2.44
C GLU A 257 11.12 14.94 -1.17
N LEU A 258 11.48 13.66 -1.30
CA LEU A 258 11.78 12.72 -0.22
C LEU A 258 13.25 12.31 -0.17
N LEU A 259 14.12 12.93 -0.98
CA LEU A 259 15.57 12.65 -0.99
C LEU A 259 16.31 13.61 -0.04
N PRO A 260 16.60 13.23 1.22
CA PRO A 260 17.30 14.12 2.14
C PRO A 260 18.80 14.21 1.81
N GLY A 261 19.19 15.24 1.06
CA GLY A 261 20.60 15.56 0.82
C GLY A 261 21.38 14.46 0.07
N ALA A 262 22.70 14.53 0.16
CA ALA A 262 23.60 13.58 -0.48
C ALA A 262 23.53 12.17 0.12
N GLY A 263 23.90 11.18 -0.68
CA GLY A 263 23.97 9.78 -0.28
C GLY A 263 23.58 8.81 -1.38
N THR A 264 23.43 7.56 -0.98
CA THR A 264 23.02 6.47 -1.87
C THR A 264 21.56 6.13 -1.65
N TYR A 265 20.81 5.95 -2.74
CA TYR A 265 19.37 5.75 -2.73
C TYR A 265 18.97 4.53 -3.54
N GLN A 266 18.11 3.71 -2.96
CA GLN A 266 17.35 2.67 -3.63
C GLN A 266 15.88 2.83 -3.24
N PHE A 267 14.98 2.24 -4.00
CA PHE A 267 13.63 1.98 -3.50
C PHE A 267 13.39 0.47 -3.53
N LYS A 268 12.58 -0.02 -2.59
CA LYS A 268 11.97 -1.34 -2.72
C LYS A 268 10.55 -1.19 -3.23
N VAL A 269 10.13 -2.11 -4.09
CA VAL A 269 8.78 -2.19 -4.62
C VAL A 269 8.26 -3.63 -4.49
N ARG A 270 6.97 -3.78 -4.20
CA ARG A 270 6.25 -5.06 -4.28
C ARG A 270 4.87 -4.86 -4.85
N SER A 271 4.35 -5.85 -5.56
CA SER A 271 2.98 -5.85 -6.05
C SER A 271 2.00 -6.29 -4.96
N VAL A 272 0.78 -5.76 -4.99
CA VAL A 272 -0.34 -6.23 -4.15
C VAL A 272 -1.48 -6.68 -5.05
N ARG A 273 -1.91 -7.93 -4.88
CA ARG A 273 -2.84 -8.61 -5.79
C ARG A 273 -4.29 -8.15 -5.63
N SER A 274 -4.98 -7.89 -6.74
CA SER A 274 -6.38 -7.40 -6.74
C SER A 274 -7.39 -8.35 -6.10
N GLY A 275 -7.21 -9.67 -6.22
CA GLY A 275 -8.19 -10.63 -5.73
C GLY A 275 -8.18 -10.89 -4.22
N ASN A 276 -7.05 -10.66 -3.53
CA ASN A 276 -6.88 -11.07 -2.14
C ASN A 276 -5.82 -10.28 -1.36
N ASN A 277 -5.31 -9.19 -1.92
CA ASN A 277 -4.23 -8.38 -1.35
C ASN A 277 -2.96 -9.16 -0.98
N ALA A 278 -2.74 -10.34 -1.59
CA ALA A 278 -1.48 -11.05 -1.44
C ALA A 278 -0.35 -10.17 -1.97
N LYS A 279 0.72 -10.03 -1.17
CA LYS A 279 1.86 -9.18 -1.48
C LYS A 279 3.00 -10.03 -2.01
N SER A 280 3.66 -9.59 -3.08
CA SER A 280 4.90 -10.24 -3.53
C SER A 280 6.06 -9.96 -2.57
N ASP A 281 7.17 -10.65 -2.79
CA ASP A 281 8.43 -10.27 -2.18
C ASP A 281 8.83 -8.84 -2.59
N TRP A 282 9.59 -8.20 -1.71
CA TRP A 282 10.18 -6.89 -1.99
C TRP A 282 11.33 -7.05 -2.98
N VAL A 283 11.31 -6.24 -4.04
CA VAL A 283 12.40 -6.15 -5.01
C VAL A 283 13.08 -4.79 -4.86
N LEU A 284 14.41 -4.78 -4.74
CA LEU A 284 15.22 -3.56 -4.69
C LEU A 284 15.53 -3.04 -6.10
N SER A 285 15.52 -1.71 -6.25
CA SER A 285 16.01 -1.02 -7.43
C SER A 285 17.54 -1.08 -7.56
N ASN A 286 18.06 -0.60 -8.68
CA ASN A 286 19.46 -0.15 -8.76
C ASN A 286 19.72 1.06 -7.83
N VAL A 287 21.00 1.39 -7.64
CA VAL A 287 21.43 2.48 -6.75
C VAL A 287 21.54 3.79 -7.54
N MET A 288 20.88 4.84 -7.03
CA MET A 288 21.12 6.23 -7.41
C MET A 288 22.03 6.88 -6.36
N THR A 289 23.13 7.49 -6.79
CA THR A 289 23.99 8.30 -5.92
C THR A 289 23.67 9.76 -6.15
N VAL A 290 23.37 10.50 -5.08
CA VAL A 290 23.17 11.94 -5.08
C VAL A 290 24.37 12.59 -4.39
N GLN A 291 24.99 13.56 -5.05
CA GLN A 291 26.12 14.32 -4.54
C GLN A 291 25.65 15.55 -3.75
N GLU A 292 26.57 16.18 -3.01
CA GLU A 292 26.30 17.41 -2.22
C GLU A 292 25.87 18.59 -3.09
N ASP A 293 26.35 18.68 -4.33
CA ASP A 293 25.93 19.70 -5.30
C ASP A 293 24.55 19.43 -5.92
N GLY A 294 23.88 18.34 -5.50
CA GLY A 294 22.59 17.92 -5.98
C GLY A 294 22.60 17.13 -7.29
N SER A 295 23.76 16.99 -7.95
CA SER A 295 23.91 16.10 -9.11
C SER A 295 23.67 14.64 -8.73
N PHE A 296 23.31 13.81 -9.70
CA PHE A 296 23.03 12.40 -9.46
C PHE A 296 23.57 11.49 -10.57
N SER A 297 23.83 10.24 -10.21
CA SER A 297 24.22 9.17 -11.14
C SER A 297 23.55 7.87 -10.73
N ILE A 298 23.42 6.94 -11.67
CA ILE A 298 22.78 5.65 -11.43
C ILE A 298 23.78 4.55 -11.75
N GLN A 299 23.98 3.62 -10.81
CA GLN A 299 24.90 2.51 -11.02
C GLN A 299 24.41 1.57 -12.13
N GLY A 300 25.32 1.18 -13.03
CA GLY A 300 25.06 0.23 -14.11
C GLY A 300 24.46 0.83 -15.39
N GLN A 301 24.53 2.15 -15.56
CA GLN A 301 24.10 2.90 -16.75
C GLN A 301 25.21 3.86 -17.20
#